data_AF-A0A935TDJ2-F1
#
_entry.id   AF-A0A935TDJ2-F1
#
_cell.length_a   1.000
_cell.length_b   1.000
_cell.length_c   1.000
_cell.angle_alpha   90.00
_cell.angle_beta   90.00
_cell.angle_gamma   90.00
#
_symmetry.space_group_name_H-M   'P 1'
#
loop_
_entity.id
_entity.type
_entity.pdbx_description
1 polymer ?
#
loop_
_entity_poly.entity_id
_entity_poly.type
_entity_poly.pdbx_seq_one_letter_code
_entity_poly.pdbx_strand_id
1 'polypeptide(L)'
;MVLHQHPANEQREEQGRSTINSLWMWGAGVLPPLPARDFAGVWSEHPLARGLGRAFALPVHRVPSDAAALLAEATPGSCQLLVLDSLQSPVQYEDGAAYRRQLGELDGRWFAPLQKALAAGRLQRLRLEASTAYATLAWESSRLEQWRWWRRPQPLAAIAQVLARGER
;
A
#
# COMPACT_ATOMS: atom_id res chain seq x y z
N MET A 1 -4.91 39.93 2.86
CA MET A 1 -4.87 38.52 3.32
C MET A 1 -5.24 37.62 2.16
N VAL A 2 -4.35 36.72 1.72
CA VAL A 2 -4.49 35.98 0.43
C VAL A 2 -5.71 35.05 0.38
N LEU A 3 -6.10 34.42 1.50
CA LEU A 3 -7.21 33.46 1.53
C LEU A 3 -8.57 34.08 1.84
N HIS A 4 -8.61 35.22 2.53
CA HIS A 4 -9.86 35.79 3.01
C HIS A 4 -10.74 36.30 1.86
N GLN A 5 -10.15 37.04 0.93
CA GLN A 5 -10.83 37.60 -0.25
C GLN A 5 -10.68 36.70 -1.49
N HIS A 6 -10.51 35.38 -1.28
CA HIS A 6 -10.42 34.46 -2.38
C HIS A 6 -11.81 34.22 -2.96
N PRO A 7 -12.05 34.31 -4.29
CA PRO A 7 -13.39 34.15 -4.88
C PRO A 7 -14.09 32.83 -4.51
N ALA A 8 -13.33 31.75 -4.29
CA ALA A 8 -13.89 30.48 -3.82
C ALA A 8 -14.49 30.56 -2.40
N ASN A 9 -14.00 31.46 -1.54
CA ASN A 9 -14.58 31.70 -0.21
C ASN A 9 -15.83 32.58 -0.29
N GLU A 10 -15.84 33.59 -1.16
CA GLU A 10 -17.05 34.39 -1.44
C GLU A 10 -18.19 33.49 -1.91
N GLN A 11 -17.92 32.61 -2.88
CA GLN A 11 -18.92 31.64 -3.37
C GLN A 11 -19.38 30.65 -2.28
N ARG A 12 -18.50 30.27 -1.34
CA ARG A 12 -18.88 29.42 -0.20
C ARG A 12 -19.81 30.16 0.75
N GLU A 13 -19.52 31.42 1.05
CA GLU A 13 -20.36 32.27 1.90
C GLU A 13 -21.74 32.49 1.29
N GLU A 14 -21.82 32.79 -0.02
CA GLU A 14 -23.07 32.89 -0.78
C GLU A 14 -23.90 31.60 -0.70
N GLN A 15 -23.24 30.44 -0.63
CA GLN A 15 -23.87 29.13 -0.47
C GLN A 15 -24.11 28.73 0.99
N GLY A 16 -23.87 29.61 1.97
CA GLY A 16 -24.01 29.32 3.41
C GLY A 16 -22.99 28.30 3.94
N ARG A 17 -21.90 28.05 3.22
CA ARG A 17 -20.82 27.12 3.59
C ARG A 17 -19.71 27.88 4.33
N SER A 18 -19.08 27.24 5.32
CA SER A 18 -17.94 27.83 6.04
C SER A 18 -16.76 28.12 5.10
N THR A 19 -16.08 29.25 5.28
CA THR A 19 -14.88 29.60 4.50
C THR A 19 -13.66 28.77 4.89
N ILE A 20 -12.74 28.63 3.93
CA ILE A 20 -11.41 28.03 4.11
C ILE A 20 -10.40 29.18 4.08
N ASN A 21 -10.32 29.92 5.19
CA ASN A 21 -9.56 31.17 5.29
C ASN A 21 -8.26 31.05 6.11
N SER A 22 -7.96 29.85 6.60
CA SER A 22 -6.85 29.56 7.50
C SER A 22 -6.09 28.31 7.05
N LEU A 23 -4.78 28.29 7.24
CA LEU A 23 -3.94 27.11 7.02
C LEU A 23 -3.44 26.59 8.37
N TRP A 24 -3.73 25.33 8.67
CA TRP A 24 -3.11 24.64 9.79
C TRP A 24 -1.84 23.96 9.29
N MET A 25 -0.69 24.61 9.48
CA MET A 25 0.60 24.03 9.12
C MET A 25 1.06 23.08 10.22
N TRP A 26 1.32 21.83 9.86
CA TRP A 26 1.82 20.79 10.76
C TRP A 26 2.70 19.80 9.99
N GLY A 27 3.48 19.01 10.71
CA GLY A 27 4.37 18.02 10.08
C GLY A 27 5.59 18.62 9.38
N ALA A 28 6.08 19.78 9.84
CA ALA A 28 7.32 20.34 9.36
C ALA A 28 8.47 19.34 9.58
N GLY A 29 9.30 19.16 8.56
CA GLY A 29 10.43 18.24 8.61
C GLY A 29 11.49 18.62 7.58
N VAL A 30 12.71 18.13 7.80
CA VAL A 30 13.82 18.26 6.86
C VAL A 30 14.03 16.89 6.23
N LEU A 31 14.34 16.87 4.93
CA LEU A 31 14.66 15.62 4.25
C LEU A 31 15.93 15.01 4.89
N PRO A 32 15.85 13.83 5.53
CA PRO A 32 17.03 13.20 6.10
C PRO A 32 17.94 12.65 4.98
N PRO A 33 19.20 12.32 5.28
CA PRO A 33 20.02 11.53 4.38
C PRO A 33 19.29 10.24 4.00
N LEU A 34 19.18 9.99 2.71
CA LEU A 34 18.46 8.83 2.20
C LEU A 34 19.47 7.72 1.88
N PRO A 35 19.40 6.56 2.57
CA PRO A 35 20.30 5.45 2.26
C PRO A 35 19.98 4.88 0.87
N ALA A 36 20.96 4.23 0.24
CA ALA A 36 20.68 3.46 -0.97
C ALA A 36 19.64 2.36 -0.67
N ARG A 37 18.71 2.15 -1.61
CA ARG A 37 17.69 1.10 -1.54
C ARG A 37 17.58 0.42 -2.89
N ASP A 38 17.46 -0.91 -2.87
CA ASP A 38 17.44 -1.74 -4.06
C ASP A 38 16.02 -1.91 -4.62
N PHE A 39 15.30 -0.81 -4.83
CA PHE A 39 14.03 -0.82 -5.57
C PHE A 39 14.25 -0.20 -6.95
N ALA A 40 13.70 -0.82 -7.99
CA ALA A 40 13.75 -0.29 -9.35
C ALA A 40 12.56 0.62 -9.68
N GLY A 41 11.51 0.63 -8.85
CA GLY A 41 10.33 1.46 -9.06
C GLY A 41 9.33 1.37 -7.92
N VAL A 42 8.49 2.40 -7.80
CA VAL A 42 7.40 2.52 -6.83
C VAL A 42 6.08 2.66 -7.58
N TRP A 43 5.10 1.83 -7.23
CA TRP A 43 3.75 1.79 -7.78
C TRP A 43 2.77 2.15 -6.67
N SER A 44 2.22 3.37 -6.70
CA SER A 44 1.33 3.82 -5.63
C SER A 44 0.49 5.04 -6.02
N GLU A 45 -0.73 5.11 -5.49
CA GLU A 45 -1.52 6.35 -5.44
C GLU A 45 -1.32 7.12 -4.13
N HIS A 46 -0.71 6.49 -3.11
CA HIS A 46 -0.50 7.10 -1.80
C HIS A 46 0.51 8.26 -1.87
N PRO A 47 0.14 9.51 -1.49
CA PRO A 47 0.99 10.68 -1.65
C PRO A 47 2.37 10.55 -1.01
N LEU A 48 2.45 9.98 0.20
CA LEU A 48 3.72 9.77 0.90
C LEU A 48 4.64 8.79 0.16
N ALA A 49 4.13 7.66 -0.33
CA ALA A 49 4.94 6.66 -1.04
C ALA A 49 5.48 7.25 -2.35
N ARG A 50 4.66 8.01 -3.07
CA ARG A 50 5.07 8.74 -4.28
C ARG A 50 6.12 9.81 -3.97
N GLY A 51 5.94 10.56 -2.88
CA GLY A 51 6.90 11.56 -2.41
C GLY A 51 8.25 10.95 -2.06
N LEU A 52 8.25 9.83 -1.32
CA LEU A 52 9.45 9.08 -0.99
C LEU A 52 10.12 8.50 -2.24
N GLY A 53 9.36 7.91 -3.16
CA GLY A 53 9.92 7.45 -4.44
C GLY A 53 10.70 8.54 -5.17
N ARG A 54 10.14 9.76 -5.25
CA ARG A 54 10.83 10.92 -5.83
C ARG A 54 12.06 11.34 -5.03
N ALA A 55 11.97 11.35 -3.71
CA ALA A 55 13.09 11.73 -2.84
C ALA A 55 14.29 10.76 -3.01
N PHE A 56 14.02 9.47 -3.19
CA PHE A 56 15.03 8.44 -3.50
C PHE A 56 15.40 8.37 -5.00
N ALA A 57 14.93 9.30 -5.83
CA ALA A 57 15.14 9.31 -7.28
C ALA A 57 14.71 8.01 -8.00
N LEU A 58 13.67 7.34 -7.47
CA LEU A 58 13.09 6.13 -8.06
C LEU A 58 12.00 6.50 -9.08
N PRO A 59 11.81 5.70 -10.14
CA PRO A 59 10.61 5.78 -10.98
C PRO A 59 9.34 5.62 -10.15
N VAL A 60 8.39 6.55 -10.32
CA VAL A 60 7.08 6.53 -9.63
C VAL A 60 5.97 6.37 -10.64
N HIS A 61 5.24 5.26 -10.51
CA HIS A 61 4.18 4.83 -11.41
C HIS A 61 2.82 4.89 -10.72
N ARG A 62 1.76 4.98 -11.52
CA ARG A 62 0.38 4.74 -11.06
C ARG A 62 0.17 3.27 -10.78
N VAL A 63 -0.74 2.92 -9.88
CA VAL A 63 -1.08 1.52 -9.62
C VAL A 63 -1.79 0.93 -10.85
N PRO A 64 -1.32 -0.20 -11.42
CA PRO A 64 -1.96 -0.79 -12.59
C PRO A 64 -3.25 -1.52 -12.21
N SER A 65 -3.97 -2.05 -13.21
CA SER A 65 -5.27 -2.70 -12.99
C SER A 65 -5.17 -3.92 -12.07
N ASP A 66 -4.07 -4.67 -12.14
CA ASP A 66 -3.88 -5.92 -11.41
C ASP A 66 -2.41 -6.34 -11.44
N ALA A 67 -2.11 -7.47 -10.80
CA ALA A 67 -0.76 -8.01 -10.76
C ALA A 67 -0.22 -8.44 -12.13
N ALA A 68 -1.07 -8.86 -13.08
CA ALA A 68 -0.59 -9.28 -14.39
C ALA A 68 -0.08 -8.08 -15.19
N ALA A 69 -0.82 -6.96 -15.15
CA ALA A 69 -0.37 -5.68 -15.70
C ALA A 69 0.93 -5.20 -15.04
N LEU A 70 1.01 -5.26 -13.70
CA LEU A 70 2.25 -4.94 -12.98
C LEU A 70 3.44 -5.76 -13.48
N LEU A 71 3.30 -7.08 -13.59
CA LEU A 71 4.38 -7.97 -14.01
C LEU A 71 4.78 -7.79 -15.48
N ALA A 72 3.86 -7.29 -16.33
CA ALA A 72 4.14 -6.98 -17.73
C ALA A 72 4.90 -5.66 -17.90
N GLU A 73 4.60 -4.65 -17.06
CA GLU A 73 5.22 -3.33 -17.12
C GLU A 73 6.52 -3.23 -16.31
N ALA A 74 6.65 -4.02 -15.25
CA ALA A 74 7.83 -4.03 -14.38
C ALA A 74 9.09 -4.52 -15.10
N THR A 75 10.24 -3.91 -14.79
CA THR A 75 11.53 -4.35 -15.31
C THR A 75 11.83 -5.79 -14.87
N PRO A 76 12.09 -6.74 -15.80
CA PRO A 76 12.39 -8.12 -15.44
C PRO A 76 13.61 -8.23 -14.52
N GLY A 77 13.54 -9.12 -13.53
CA GLY A 77 14.64 -9.37 -12.59
C GLY A 77 14.89 -8.26 -11.57
N SER A 78 14.04 -7.24 -11.52
CA SER A 78 14.16 -6.13 -10.57
C SER A 78 13.24 -6.29 -9.35
N CYS A 79 13.54 -5.57 -8.27
CA CYS A 79 12.67 -5.47 -7.10
C CYS A 79 11.75 -4.25 -7.25
N GLN A 80 10.44 -4.46 -7.19
CA GLN A 80 9.42 -3.41 -7.32
C GLN A 80 8.69 -3.22 -6.00
N LEU A 81 8.38 -1.98 -5.64
CA LEU A 81 7.56 -1.65 -4.48
C LEU A 81 6.14 -1.30 -4.91
N LEU A 82 5.15 -2.08 -4.49
CA LEU A 82 3.72 -1.82 -4.68
C LEU A 82 3.10 -1.42 -3.34
N VAL A 83 2.46 -0.25 -3.28
CA VAL A 83 1.75 0.21 -2.08
C VAL A 83 0.26 0.35 -2.41
N LEU A 84 -0.54 -0.51 -1.77
CA LEU A 84 -2.00 -0.54 -1.85
C LEU A 84 -2.60 -0.06 -0.53
N ASP A 85 -3.38 1.01 -0.58
CA ASP A 85 -3.94 1.72 0.58
C ASP A 85 -5.47 1.69 0.64
N SER A 86 -6.12 0.88 -0.21
CA SER A 86 -7.59 0.81 -0.31
C SER A 86 -8.26 0.56 1.04
N LEU A 87 -7.70 -0.35 1.84
CA LEU A 87 -8.23 -0.73 3.15
C LEU A 87 -8.13 0.37 4.23
N GLN A 88 -7.36 1.44 3.99
CA GLN A 88 -7.13 2.48 5.00
C GLN A 88 -8.42 3.22 5.38
N SER A 89 -9.21 3.64 4.38
CA SER A 89 -10.46 4.38 4.63
C SER A 89 -11.49 3.54 5.40
N PRO A 90 -11.83 2.30 4.99
CA PRO A 90 -12.74 1.46 5.78
C PRO A 90 -12.29 1.22 7.21
N VAL A 91 -10.98 1.10 7.47
CA VAL A 91 -10.46 0.96 8.85
C VAL A 91 -10.67 2.25 9.65
N GLN A 92 -10.34 3.41 9.07
CA GLN A 92 -10.48 4.71 9.75
C GLN A 92 -11.92 5.08 10.09
N TYR A 93 -12.87 4.62 9.26
CA TYR A 93 -14.30 4.86 9.46
C TYR A 93 -15.04 3.64 10.06
N GLU A 94 -14.31 2.63 10.52
CA GLU A 94 -14.87 1.41 11.13
C GLU A 94 -15.91 0.66 10.26
N ASP A 95 -15.83 0.79 8.93
CA ASP A 95 -16.73 0.13 7.99
C ASP A 95 -16.26 -1.30 7.68
N GLY A 96 -16.67 -2.23 8.54
CA GLY A 96 -16.36 -3.64 8.38
C GLY A 96 -16.93 -4.28 7.10
N ALA A 97 -18.02 -3.75 6.55
CA ALA A 97 -18.60 -4.28 5.30
C ALA A 97 -17.78 -3.85 4.08
N ALA A 98 -17.38 -2.58 4.01
CA ALA A 98 -16.46 -2.09 2.99
C ALA A 98 -15.10 -2.76 3.08
N TYR A 99 -14.58 -2.94 4.29
CA TYR A 99 -13.30 -3.64 4.51
C TYR A 99 -13.32 -5.05 3.90
N ARG A 100 -14.36 -5.86 4.19
CA ARG A 100 -14.47 -7.21 3.63
C ARG A 100 -14.57 -7.22 2.10
N ARG A 101 -15.36 -6.32 1.52
CA ARG A 101 -15.49 -6.22 0.04
C ARG A 101 -14.15 -5.88 -0.60
N GLN A 102 -13.47 -4.85 -0.11
CA GLN A 102 -12.19 -4.41 -0.67
C GLN A 102 -11.09 -5.45 -0.46
N LEU A 103 -11.10 -6.19 0.65
CA LEU A 103 -10.17 -7.30 0.85
C LEU A 103 -10.36 -8.40 -0.20
N GLY A 104 -11.61 -8.71 -0.55
CA GLY A 104 -11.91 -9.64 -1.65
C GLY A 104 -11.45 -9.12 -3.02
N GLU A 105 -11.59 -7.82 -3.29
CA GLU A 105 -11.07 -7.20 -4.50
C GLU A 105 -9.53 -7.26 -4.57
N LEU A 106 -8.85 -7.03 -3.43
CA LEU A 106 -7.40 -7.16 -3.33
C LEU A 106 -6.94 -8.61 -3.59
N ASP A 107 -7.65 -9.59 -3.04
CA ASP A 107 -7.33 -11.00 -3.27
C ASP A 107 -7.43 -11.36 -4.76
N GLY A 108 -8.53 -10.97 -5.41
CA GLY A 108 -8.77 -11.25 -6.82
C GLY A 108 -7.79 -10.55 -7.76
N ARG A 109 -7.47 -9.27 -7.51
CA ARG A 109 -6.59 -8.46 -8.38
C ARG A 109 -5.11 -8.65 -8.12
N TRP A 110 -4.74 -8.96 -6.87
CA TRP A 110 -3.34 -8.94 -6.45
C TRP A 110 -2.88 -10.26 -5.85
N PHE A 111 -3.46 -10.72 -4.74
CA PHE A 111 -2.86 -11.81 -3.98
C PHE A 111 -2.91 -13.15 -4.72
N ALA A 112 -4.08 -13.55 -5.24
CA ALA A 112 -4.21 -14.80 -5.98
C ALA A 112 -3.39 -14.80 -7.30
N PRO A 113 -3.40 -13.73 -8.12
CA PRO A 113 -2.52 -13.64 -9.29
C PRO A 113 -1.02 -13.65 -8.96
N LEU A 114 -0.57 -12.93 -7.92
CA LEU A 114 0.84 -12.91 -7.50
C LEU A 114 1.30 -14.27 -6.99
N GLN A 115 0.44 -14.98 -6.24
CA GLN A 115 0.72 -16.35 -5.82
C GLN A 115 0.89 -17.28 -7.03
N LYS A 116 -0.01 -17.21 -8.03
CA LYS A 116 0.13 -17.98 -9.27
C LYS A 116 1.41 -17.63 -10.03
N ALA A 117 1.79 -16.34 -10.09
CA ALA A 117 3.01 -15.90 -10.73
C ALA A 117 4.28 -16.40 -10.00
N LEU A 118 4.24 -16.46 -8.66
CA LEU A 118 5.31 -17.02 -7.82
C LEU A 118 5.46 -18.53 -8.05
N ALA A 119 4.34 -19.28 -8.07
CA ALA A 119 4.33 -20.71 -8.34
C ALA A 119 4.82 -21.05 -9.76
N ALA A 120 4.44 -20.24 -10.76
CA ALA A 120 4.90 -20.36 -12.14
C ALA A 120 6.35 -19.89 -12.35
N GLY A 121 7.00 -19.29 -11.34
CA GLY A 121 8.37 -18.79 -11.42
C GLY A 121 8.55 -17.51 -12.23
N ARG A 122 7.46 -16.80 -12.59
CA ARG A 122 7.52 -15.45 -13.18
C ARG A 122 7.93 -14.41 -12.14
N LEU A 123 7.55 -14.66 -10.89
CA LEU A 123 8.03 -13.93 -9.71
C LEU A 123 8.96 -14.86 -8.93
N GLN A 124 10.13 -14.38 -8.51
CA GLN A 124 11.07 -15.21 -7.73
C GLN A 124 10.80 -15.16 -6.23
N ARG A 125 10.36 -13.98 -5.76
CA ARG A 125 10.17 -13.66 -4.35
C ARG A 125 9.04 -12.66 -4.21
N LEU A 126 8.20 -12.86 -3.20
CA LEU A 126 7.15 -11.94 -2.80
C LEU A 126 7.30 -11.65 -1.31
N ARG A 127 7.38 -10.36 -0.97
CA ARG A 127 7.29 -9.89 0.42
C ARG A 127 6.04 -9.05 0.56
N LEU A 128 5.17 -9.43 1.48
CA LEU A 128 3.97 -8.71 1.85
C LEU A 128 4.21 -8.05 3.20
N GLU A 129 3.95 -6.75 3.27
CA GLU A 129 3.95 -6.00 4.52
C GLU A 129 2.57 -5.41 4.76
N ALA A 130 2.00 -5.73 5.92
CA ALA A 130 0.72 -5.20 6.39
C ALA A 130 0.94 -4.50 7.72
N SER A 131 0.83 -3.17 7.71
CA SER A 131 0.89 -2.34 8.92
C SER A 131 -0.43 -2.45 9.66
N THR A 132 -0.38 -2.87 10.93
CA THR A 132 -1.52 -2.80 11.85
C THR A 132 -1.31 -1.69 12.87
N ALA A 133 -2.32 -1.39 13.67
CA ALA A 133 -2.19 -0.43 14.78
C ALA A 133 -1.13 -0.85 15.83
N TYR A 134 -0.80 -2.14 15.92
CA TYR A 134 0.06 -2.69 16.97
C TYR A 134 1.44 -3.11 16.46
N ALA A 135 1.53 -3.57 15.21
CA ALA A 135 2.77 -4.07 14.62
C ALA A 135 2.71 -4.13 13.09
N THR A 136 3.88 -4.20 12.47
CA THR A 136 4.00 -4.59 11.06
C THR A 136 4.07 -6.11 10.95
N LEU A 137 3.12 -6.68 10.22
CA LEU A 137 3.14 -8.07 9.79
C LEU A 137 3.92 -8.15 8.49
N ALA A 138 5.00 -8.92 8.49
CA ALA A 138 5.79 -9.18 7.30
C ALA A 138 5.72 -10.68 6.99
N TRP A 139 5.46 -10.99 5.72
CA TRP A 139 5.49 -12.34 5.21
C TRP A 139 6.33 -12.35 3.94
N GLU A 140 7.22 -13.32 3.80
CA GLU A 140 8.04 -13.50 2.62
C GLU A 140 7.90 -14.93 2.12
N SER A 141 7.82 -15.10 0.81
CA SER A 141 7.89 -16.41 0.18
C SER A 141 8.65 -16.35 -1.12
N SER A 142 9.32 -17.45 -1.43
CA SER A 142 10.01 -17.67 -2.70
C SER A 142 9.39 -18.81 -3.49
N ARG A 143 9.74 -18.89 -4.77
CA ARG A 143 9.32 -19.98 -5.67
C ARG A 143 9.55 -21.37 -5.07
N LEU A 144 10.70 -21.60 -4.41
CA LEU A 144 11.07 -22.91 -3.87
C LEU A 144 10.14 -23.33 -2.72
N GLU A 145 9.62 -22.37 -1.96
CA GLU A 145 8.74 -22.65 -0.83
C GLU A 145 7.30 -22.99 -1.24
N GLN A 146 6.91 -22.62 -2.46
CA GLN A 146 5.61 -23.03 -3.04
C GLN A 146 5.52 -24.55 -3.24
N TRP A 147 6.67 -25.23 -3.32
CA TRP A 147 6.75 -26.69 -3.44
C TRP A 147 6.83 -27.39 -2.09
N ARG A 148 6.52 -26.72 -0.97
CA ARG A 148 6.38 -27.39 0.34
C ARG A 148 5.00 -28.04 0.48
N TRP A 149 4.60 -28.88 -0.49
CA TRP A 149 3.33 -29.60 -0.49
C TRP A 149 3.16 -30.55 0.72
N TRP A 150 4.27 -30.90 1.38
CA TRP A 150 4.28 -31.65 2.64
C TRP A 150 3.92 -30.82 3.88
N ARG A 151 3.85 -29.49 3.79
CA ARG A 151 3.41 -28.64 4.91
C ARG A 151 1.90 -28.49 4.88
N ARG A 152 1.24 -28.86 5.98
CA ARG A 152 -0.20 -28.63 6.13
C ARG A 152 -0.49 -27.13 6.21
N PRO A 153 -1.51 -26.63 5.50
CA PRO A 153 -1.96 -25.26 5.67
C PRO A 153 -2.45 -25.04 7.09
N GLN A 154 -2.08 -23.91 7.68
CA GLN A 154 -2.57 -23.52 9.01
C GLN A 154 -3.93 -22.83 8.88
N PRO A 155 -4.88 -23.10 9.80
CA PRO A 155 -6.14 -22.35 9.85
C PRO A 155 -5.87 -20.87 10.08
N LEU A 156 -6.64 -20.00 9.41
CA LEU A 156 -6.52 -18.55 9.57
C LEU A 156 -6.66 -18.13 11.04
N ALA A 157 -7.53 -18.80 11.80
CA ALA A 157 -7.71 -18.58 13.23
C ALA A 157 -6.44 -18.89 14.05
N ALA A 158 -5.70 -19.95 13.69
CA ALA A 158 -4.45 -20.30 14.36
C ALA A 158 -3.37 -19.25 14.07
N ILE A 159 -3.29 -18.79 12.81
CA ILE A 159 -2.38 -17.70 12.42
C ILE A 159 -2.74 -16.43 13.20
N ALA A 160 -4.02 -16.05 13.24
CA ALA A 160 -4.48 -14.87 13.97
C ALA A 160 -4.15 -14.94 15.48
N GLN A 161 -4.29 -16.11 16.11
CA GLN A 161 -3.93 -16.31 17.51
C GLN A 161 -2.42 -16.18 17.77
N VAL A 162 -1.58 -16.73 16.89
CA VAL A 162 -0.12 -16.58 16.99
C VAL A 162 0.27 -15.10 16.87
N LEU A 163 -0.29 -14.40 15.88
CA LEU A 163 -0.04 -12.97 15.67
C LEU A 163 -0.50 -12.12 16.85
N ALA A 164 -1.63 -12.45 17.49
CA ALA A 164 -2.13 -11.75 18.66
C ALA A 164 -1.28 -11.96 19.92
N ARG A 165 -0.53 -13.07 20.01
CA ARG A 165 0.37 -13.36 21.15
C ARG A 165 1.74 -12.70 21.02
N GLY A 166 2.09 -12.16 19.86
CA GLY A 166 3.40 -11.52 19.62
C GLY A 166 4.58 -12.49 19.52
N GLU A 167 4.33 -13.79 19.45
CA GLU A 167 5.36 -14.82 19.27
C GLU A 167 5.73 -14.88 17.77
N ARG A 168 6.97 -14.50 17.43
CA ARG A 168 7.56 -14.66 16.09
C ARG A 168 8.38 -15.93 16.01
#